data_AF-A0A7V9LEG1-F1
#
_entry.id   AF-A0A7V9LEG1-F1
#
_cell.length_a   1.000
_cell.length_b   1.000
_cell.length_c   1.000
_cell.angle_alpha   90.00
_cell.angle_beta   90.00
_cell.angle_gamma   90.00
#
_symmetry.space_group_name_H-M   'P 1'
#
loop_
_entity.id
_entity.type
_entity.pdbx_description
1 polymer ?
#
loop_
_entity_poly.entity_id
_entity_poly.type
_entity_poly.pdbx_seq_one_letter_code
_entity_poly.pdbx_strand_id
1 'polypeptide(L)'
;MNPRSFREYDIRGVADVDLDDETVRAIGMAIGMRAAPESNPGGIVVVGRDCRVTSPRLFAALTDGIRVHAEVIDVGVVPSPVLYFAAHHLQPAAAVMITGSHNPPEDNGFKMMLGTAALHGSAIAELRDEVQALLAEPAPHPTRPMHSRDVIGAY
;
A
#
# COMPACT_ATOMS: atom_id res chain seq x y z
N MET A 1 0.29 5.06 -15.61
CA MET A 1 0.58 3.71 -15.07
C MET A 1 1.35 2.82 -16.04
N ASN A 2 2.46 2.24 -15.58
CA ASN A 2 3.18 1.17 -16.29
C ASN A 2 2.68 -0.23 -15.83
N PRO A 3 2.04 -1.03 -16.69
CA PRO A 3 1.50 -2.34 -16.28
C PRO A 3 2.57 -3.37 -15.92
N ARG A 4 3.82 -3.17 -16.36
CA ARG A 4 4.95 -4.07 -16.02
C ARG A 4 5.43 -3.89 -14.59
N SER A 5 5.00 -2.83 -13.92
CA SER A 5 5.32 -2.60 -12.51
C SER A 5 4.56 -3.54 -11.59
N PHE A 6 3.45 -4.14 -12.05
CA PHE A 6 2.68 -5.15 -11.32
C PHE A 6 3.28 -6.53 -11.60
N ARG A 7 4.20 -6.97 -10.74
CA ARG A 7 4.96 -8.21 -10.89
C ARG A 7 4.25 -9.37 -10.19
N GLU A 8 4.87 -10.55 -10.22
CA GLU A 8 4.28 -11.76 -9.63
C GLU A 8 4.13 -11.70 -8.10
N TYR A 9 5.03 -11.01 -7.39
CA TYR A 9 5.06 -11.02 -5.91
C TYR A 9 4.90 -9.65 -5.26
N ASP A 10 5.05 -8.58 -6.04
CA ASP A 10 4.98 -7.20 -5.56
C ASP A 10 4.69 -6.22 -6.71
N ILE A 11 4.51 -4.95 -6.35
CA ILE A 11 4.56 -3.85 -7.30
C ILE A 11 5.94 -3.20 -7.20
N ARG A 12 6.61 -2.94 -8.33
CA ARG A 12 7.99 -2.45 -8.38
C ARG A 12 8.28 -1.68 -9.67
N GLY A 13 8.88 -0.51 -9.54
CA GLY A 13 9.36 0.28 -10.68
C GLY A 13 10.18 1.49 -10.23
N VAL A 14 10.63 2.28 -11.19
CA VAL A 14 11.30 3.55 -10.95
C VAL A 14 10.28 4.51 -10.34
N ALA A 15 10.56 4.99 -9.13
CA ALA A 15 9.56 5.68 -8.32
C ALA A 15 8.92 6.88 -9.04
N ASP A 16 9.71 7.72 -9.68
CA ASP A 16 9.21 8.97 -10.28
C ASP A 16 8.70 8.82 -11.72
N VAL A 17 8.75 7.60 -12.28
CA VAL A 17 8.33 7.31 -13.66
C VAL A 17 7.20 6.29 -13.67
N ASP A 18 7.41 5.16 -13.01
CA ASP A 18 6.48 4.04 -13.01
C ASP A 18 5.43 4.15 -11.89
N LEU A 19 5.76 4.87 -10.81
CA LEU A 19 4.97 5.01 -9.58
C LEU A 19 4.64 6.49 -9.30
N ASP A 20 4.07 7.16 -10.31
CA ASP A 20 3.53 8.52 -10.17
C ASP A 20 2.43 8.60 -9.09
N ASP A 21 2.16 9.82 -8.60
CA ASP A 21 1.23 10.03 -7.48
C ASP A 21 -0.19 9.55 -7.78
N GLU A 22 -0.64 9.67 -9.02
CA GLU A 22 -1.98 9.25 -9.45
C GLU A 22 -2.12 7.72 -9.43
N THR A 23 -1.15 7.02 -10.01
CA THR A 23 -1.06 5.56 -10.01
C THR A 23 -0.98 5.03 -8.58
N VAL A 24 -0.15 5.65 -7.74
CA VAL A 24 0.04 5.21 -6.34
C VAL A 24 -1.20 5.46 -5.49
N ARG A 25 -1.89 6.59 -5.71
CA ARG A 25 -3.18 6.86 -5.09
C ARG A 25 -4.22 5.84 -5.53
N ALA A 26 -4.29 5.49 -6.81
CA ALA A 26 -5.21 4.48 -7.32
C ALA A 26 -4.90 3.07 -6.75
N ILE A 27 -3.62 2.70 -6.60
CA ILE A 27 -3.21 1.48 -5.86
C ILE A 27 -3.74 1.52 -4.43
N GLY A 28 -3.58 2.66 -3.75
CA GLY A 28 -4.11 2.85 -2.40
C GLY A 28 -5.62 2.66 -2.32
N MET A 29 -6.36 3.24 -3.27
CA MET A 29 -7.83 3.09 -3.34
C MET A 29 -8.24 1.63 -3.53
N ALA A 30 -7.63 0.91 -4.47
CA ALA A 30 -7.93 -0.51 -4.71
C ALA A 30 -7.68 -1.37 -3.46
N ILE A 31 -6.57 -1.13 -2.75
CA ILE A 31 -6.28 -1.79 -1.47
C ILE A 31 -7.32 -1.42 -0.41
N GLY A 32 -7.70 -0.14 -0.32
CA GLY A 32 -8.73 0.34 0.60
C GLY A 32 -10.10 -0.30 0.35
N MET A 33 -10.50 -0.46 -0.91
CA MET A 33 -11.74 -1.16 -1.30
C MET A 33 -11.72 -2.63 -0.87
N ARG A 34 -10.61 -3.32 -1.08
CA ARG A 34 -10.43 -4.72 -0.66
C ARG A 34 -10.40 -4.87 0.87
N ALA A 35 -9.84 -3.88 1.57
CA ALA A 35 -9.76 -3.88 3.03
C ALA A 35 -11.11 -3.54 3.70
N ALA A 36 -11.93 -2.71 3.07
CA ALA A 36 -13.21 -2.25 3.60
C ALA A 36 -14.36 -2.47 2.59
N PRO A 37 -14.70 -3.73 2.25
CA PRO A 37 -15.82 -4.02 1.36
C PRO A 37 -17.15 -3.59 1.99
N GLU A 38 -18.21 -3.47 1.19
CA GLU A 38 -19.54 -3.06 1.66
C GLU A 38 -20.08 -3.94 2.81
N SER A 39 -19.71 -5.22 2.85
CA SER A 39 -20.07 -6.15 3.90
C SER A 39 -19.33 -5.92 5.22
N ASN A 40 -18.22 -5.17 5.20
CA ASN A 40 -17.42 -4.80 6.37
C ASN A 40 -16.83 -3.38 6.21
N PRO A 41 -17.66 -2.34 6.32
CA PRO A 41 -17.21 -0.96 6.19
C PRO A 41 -16.40 -0.57 7.45
N GLY A 42 -15.13 -0.21 7.28
CA GLY A 42 -14.25 0.16 8.40
C GLY A 42 -12.98 -0.68 8.53
N GLY A 43 -12.54 -1.35 7.46
CA GLY A 43 -11.24 -2.01 7.42
C GLY A 43 -10.08 -1.09 7.77
N ILE A 44 -9.07 -1.66 8.41
CA ILE A 44 -7.82 -1.00 8.75
C ILE A 44 -6.71 -1.52 7.84
N VAL A 45 -5.88 -0.62 7.33
CA VAL A 45 -4.66 -0.93 6.60
C VAL A 45 -3.44 -0.44 7.37
N VAL A 46 -2.53 -1.33 7.68
CA VAL A 46 -1.24 -0.97 8.30
C VAL A 46 -0.24 -0.64 7.20
N VAL A 47 0.41 0.53 7.27
CA VAL A 47 1.38 0.98 6.27
C VAL A 47 2.71 1.27 6.95
N GLY A 48 3.78 0.68 6.42
CA GLY A 48 5.16 0.95 6.82
C GLY A 48 6.01 1.25 5.59
N ARG A 49 7.16 1.89 5.79
CA ARG A 49 8.04 2.31 4.70
C ARG A 49 9.52 2.13 5.02
N ASP A 50 10.34 1.93 3.99
CA ASP A 50 11.80 1.99 4.14
C ASP A 50 12.31 3.45 4.08
N CYS A 51 13.64 3.63 4.18
CA CYS A 51 14.29 4.92 4.24
C CYS A 51 14.64 5.55 2.87
N ARG A 52 14.04 5.09 1.75
CA ARG A 52 14.30 5.70 0.44
C ARG A 52 13.77 7.12 0.37
N VAL A 53 14.46 7.98 -0.38
CA VAL A 53 14.10 9.40 -0.56
C VAL A 53 12.69 9.55 -1.14
N THR A 54 12.24 8.60 -1.95
CA THR A 54 10.91 8.60 -2.59
C THR A 54 9.82 8.00 -1.69
N SER A 55 10.16 7.28 -0.62
CA SER A 55 9.19 6.62 0.25
C SER A 55 8.22 7.58 0.95
N PRO A 56 8.60 8.79 1.40
CA PRO A 56 7.64 9.78 1.93
C PRO A 56 6.59 10.24 0.92
N ARG A 57 6.97 10.48 -0.34
CA ARG A 57 6.02 10.86 -1.41
C ARG A 57 5.03 9.73 -1.68
N LEU A 58 5.55 8.52 -1.88
CA LEU A 58 4.73 7.34 -2.14
C LEU A 58 3.81 7.02 -0.96
N PHE A 59 4.27 7.24 0.27
CA PHE A 59 3.45 7.09 1.46
C PHE A 59 2.27 8.06 1.46
N ALA A 60 2.50 9.34 1.16
CA ALA A 60 1.43 10.32 1.09
C ALA A 60 0.38 9.94 0.04
N ALA A 61 0.81 9.63 -1.19
CA ALA A 61 -0.11 9.24 -2.27
C ALA A 61 -0.88 7.95 -1.95
N LEU A 62 -0.18 6.91 -1.45
CA LEU A 62 -0.78 5.62 -1.14
C LEU A 62 -1.83 5.75 -0.03
N THR A 63 -1.48 6.42 1.07
CA THR A 63 -2.38 6.57 2.22
C THR A 63 -3.57 7.46 1.90
N ASP A 64 -3.41 8.48 1.07
CA ASP A 64 -4.53 9.25 0.53
C ASP A 64 -5.54 8.39 -0.22
N GLY A 65 -5.05 7.46 -1.05
CA GLY A 65 -5.90 6.51 -1.76
C GLY A 65 -6.63 5.56 -0.83
N ILE A 66 -5.89 4.95 0.12
CA ILE A 66 -6.47 4.01 1.10
C ILE A 66 -7.59 4.68 1.89
N ARG A 67 -7.37 5.94 2.31
CA ARG A 67 -8.30 6.71 3.17
C ARG A 67 -9.60 7.13 2.49
N VAL A 68 -9.78 6.82 1.21
CA VAL A 68 -11.11 6.89 0.58
C VAL A 68 -12.05 5.83 1.17
N HIS A 69 -11.52 4.65 1.52
CA HIS A 69 -12.33 3.50 1.93
C HIS A 69 -12.00 2.97 3.33
N ALA A 70 -10.73 2.97 3.72
CA ALA A 70 -10.21 2.30 4.92
C ALA A 70 -9.39 3.24 5.82
N GLU A 71 -9.33 2.92 7.12
CA GLU A 71 -8.45 3.61 8.07
C GLU A 71 -6.98 3.19 7.85
N VAL A 72 -6.04 4.11 8.10
CA VAL A 72 -4.61 3.84 8.02
C VAL A 72 -3.96 3.84 9.40
N ILE A 73 -3.17 2.81 9.69
CA ILE A 73 -2.18 2.83 10.79
C ILE A 73 -0.78 2.97 10.19
N ASP A 74 -0.13 4.11 10.41
CA ASP A 74 1.27 4.37 10.06
C ASP A 74 2.20 3.80 11.14
N VAL A 75 2.98 2.78 10.78
CA VAL A 75 4.03 2.21 11.65
C VAL A 75 5.40 2.84 11.41
N GLY A 76 5.47 3.84 10.53
CA GLY A 76 6.66 4.64 10.29
C GLY A 76 7.71 3.99 9.39
N VAL A 77 8.96 4.41 9.58
CA VAL A 77 10.11 3.89 8.85
C VAL A 77 10.61 2.62 9.55
N VAL A 78 10.38 1.46 8.96
CA VAL A 78 10.65 0.16 9.58
C VAL A 78 11.20 -0.86 8.57
N PRO A 79 11.93 -1.90 9.01
CA PRO A 79 12.23 -3.05 8.16
C PRO A 79 10.97 -3.80 7.73
N SER A 80 10.95 -4.42 6.54
CA SER A 80 9.80 -5.24 6.09
C SER A 80 9.36 -6.30 7.11
N PRO A 81 10.26 -7.01 7.83
CA PRO A 81 9.85 -7.97 8.87
C PRO A 81 9.04 -7.35 10.01
N VAL A 82 9.26 -6.07 10.35
CA VAL A 82 8.49 -5.38 11.39
C VAL A 82 7.07 -5.09 10.91
N LEU A 83 6.89 -4.74 9.63
CA LEU A 83 5.54 -4.63 9.06
C LEU A 83 4.82 -5.99 9.10
N TYR A 84 5.49 -7.08 8.72
CA TYR A 84 4.89 -8.41 8.77
C TYR A 84 4.49 -8.79 10.18
N PHE A 85 5.35 -8.53 11.17
CA PHE A 85 4.99 -8.66 12.57
C PHE A 85 3.77 -7.81 12.93
N ALA A 86 3.71 -6.54 12.54
CA ALA A 86 2.57 -5.67 12.81
C ALA A 86 1.28 -6.21 12.18
N ALA A 87 1.33 -6.80 10.99
CA ALA A 87 0.18 -7.45 10.36
C ALA A 87 -0.31 -8.65 11.19
N HIS A 88 0.59 -9.48 11.72
CA HIS A 88 0.21 -10.59 12.59
C HIS A 88 -0.27 -10.14 13.99
N HIS A 89 0.35 -9.10 14.55
CA HIS A 89 0.07 -8.60 15.89
C HIS A 89 -1.22 -7.78 15.97
N LEU A 90 -1.47 -6.93 14.96
CA LEU A 90 -2.63 -6.04 14.91
C LEU A 90 -3.83 -6.63 14.15
N GLN A 91 -3.60 -7.70 13.37
CA GLN A 91 -4.59 -8.37 12.55
C GLN A 91 -5.45 -7.40 11.69
N PRO A 92 -4.82 -6.49 10.93
CA PRO A 92 -5.55 -5.55 10.10
C PRO A 92 -6.22 -6.26 8.91
N ALA A 93 -7.09 -5.56 8.20
CA ALA A 93 -7.67 -6.07 6.95
C ALA A 93 -6.64 -6.12 5.82
N ALA A 94 -5.63 -5.26 5.84
CA ALA A 94 -4.49 -5.30 4.92
C ALA A 94 -3.22 -4.71 5.54
N ALA A 95 -2.07 -5.01 4.95
CA ALA A 95 -0.81 -4.35 5.27
C ALA A 95 0.01 -4.05 4.01
N VAL A 96 0.70 -2.91 3.97
CA VAL A 96 1.51 -2.49 2.82
C VAL A 96 2.88 -2.00 3.26
N MET A 97 3.93 -2.61 2.68
CA MET A 97 5.31 -2.15 2.83
C MET A 97 5.71 -1.35 1.61
N ILE A 98 5.99 -0.07 1.82
CA ILE A 98 6.64 0.78 0.81
C ILE A 98 8.14 0.55 0.89
N THR A 99 8.68 -0.11 -0.11
CA THR A 99 10.12 -0.39 -0.13
C THR A 99 10.57 -0.63 -1.54
N GLY A 100 11.83 -0.32 -1.86
CA GLY A 100 12.55 -0.77 -3.06
C GLY A 100 13.25 -2.14 -2.90
N SER A 101 13.16 -2.77 -1.72
CA SER A 101 13.95 -3.96 -1.38
C SER A 101 15.45 -3.68 -1.57
N HIS A 102 16.17 -4.56 -2.27
CA HIS A 102 17.58 -4.42 -2.61
C HIS A 102 17.84 -3.72 -3.96
N ASN A 103 16.79 -3.20 -4.62
CA ASN A 103 16.91 -2.57 -5.94
C ASN A 103 17.69 -1.24 -5.88
N PRO A 104 18.14 -0.71 -7.04
CA PRO A 104 18.76 0.62 -7.12
C PRO A 104 17.96 1.73 -6.41
N PRO A 105 18.59 2.81 -5.93
CA PRO A 105 17.95 3.85 -5.11
C PRO A 105 16.68 4.48 -5.71
N GLU A 106 16.64 4.63 -7.03
CA GLU A 106 15.54 5.17 -7.82
C GLU A 106 14.30 4.26 -7.85
N ASP A 107 14.47 2.95 -7.61
CA ASP A 107 13.38 2.01 -7.53
C ASP A 107 12.65 2.11 -6.19
N ASN A 108 11.34 1.92 -6.24
CA ASN A 108 10.52 1.70 -5.05
C ASN A 108 9.38 0.72 -5.39
N GLY A 109 8.48 0.48 -4.45
CA GLY A 109 7.42 -0.49 -4.67
C GLY A 109 6.60 -0.80 -3.42
N PHE A 110 5.69 -1.77 -3.59
CA PHE A 110 4.71 -2.14 -2.59
C PHE A 110 4.69 -3.66 -2.43
N LYS A 111 5.03 -4.16 -1.23
CA LYS A 111 4.69 -5.52 -0.82
C LYS A 111 3.38 -5.44 -0.06
N MET A 112 2.41 -6.27 -0.42
CA MET A 112 1.03 -6.12 0.05
C MET A 112 0.55 -7.42 0.69
N MET A 113 -0.31 -7.28 1.70
CA MET A 113 -0.98 -8.37 2.39
C MET A 113 -2.48 -8.06 2.52
N LEU A 114 -3.34 -9.06 2.36
CA LEU A 114 -4.75 -9.03 2.76
C LEU A 114 -4.88 -9.95 3.97
N GLY A 115 -5.33 -9.39 5.10
CA GLY A 115 -5.13 -10.00 6.40
C GLY A 115 -3.64 -10.27 6.65
N THR A 116 -3.31 -11.54 6.83
CA THR A 116 -1.93 -12.01 7.03
C THR A 116 -1.33 -12.74 5.82
N ALA A 117 -2.08 -12.85 4.71
CA ALA A 117 -1.62 -13.51 3.49
C ALA A 117 -1.02 -12.48 2.51
N ALA A 118 0.16 -12.79 1.97
CA ALA A 118 0.77 -11.96 0.92
C ALA A 118 -0.05 -12.02 -0.38
N LEU A 119 -0.20 -10.89 -1.06
CA LEU A 119 -0.75 -10.86 -2.42
C LEU A 119 0.34 -11.31 -3.39
N HIS A 120 -0.03 -12.19 -4.33
CA HIS A 120 0.85 -12.66 -5.39
C HIS A 120 0.02 -13.17 -6.58
N GLY A 121 0.69 -13.41 -7.72
CA GLY A 121 0.11 -14.03 -8.91
C GLY A 121 -1.10 -13.27 -9.45
N SER A 122 -2.20 -14.00 -9.68
CA SER A 122 -3.43 -13.46 -10.25
C SER A 122 -4.03 -12.33 -9.40
N ALA A 123 -3.86 -12.36 -8.07
CA ALA A 123 -4.39 -11.31 -7.20
C ALA A 123 -3.75 -9.94 -7.46
N ILE A 124 -2.49 -9.90 -7.91
CA ILE A 124 -1.81 -8.65 -8.32
C ILE A 124 -2.25 -8.24 -9.73
N ALA A 125 -2.50 -9.20 -10.63
CA ALA A 125 -3.05 -8.90 -11.95
C ALA A 125 -4.47 -8.30 -11.86
N GLU A 126 -5.32 -8.83 -10.98
CA GLU A 126 -6.64 -8.27 -10.68
C GLU A 126 -6.53 -6.87 -10.09
N LEU A 127 -5.59 -6.66 -9.16
CA LEU A 127 -5.33 -5.35 -8.57
C LEU A 127 -4.90 -4.33 -9.64
N ARG A 128 -4.06 -4.74 -10.60
CA ARG A 128 -3.67 -3.90 -11.75
C ARG A 128 -4.90 -3.46 -12.55
N ASP A 129 -5.81 -4.39 -12.82
CA ASP A 129 -7.00 -4.10 -13.63
C ASP A 129 -7.97 -3.17 -12.89
N GLU A 130 -8.12 -3.33 -11.58
CA GLU A 130 -8.83 -2.39 -10.70
C GLU A 130 -8.19 -1.00 -10.74
N VAL A 131 -6.86 -0.90 -10.57
CA VAL A 131 -6.13 0.37 -10.62
C VAL A 131 -6.32 1.04 -11.98
N GLN A 132 -6.24 0.29 -13.08
CA GLN A 132 -6.45 0.82 -14.41
C GLN A 132 -7.84 1.41 -14.60
N ALA A 133 -8.87 0.79 -14.02
CA ALA A 133 -10.24 1.29 -14.04
C ALA A 133 -10.40 2.55 -13.19
N LEU A 134 -9.77 2.60 -12.00
CA LEU A 134 -9.83 3.74 -11.10
C LEU A 134 -9.16 5.00 -11.66
N LEU A 135 -8.17 4.84 -12.54
CA LEU A 135 -7.52 5.95 -13.24
C LEU A 135 -8.40 6.64 -14.31
N ALA A 136 -9.58 6.09 -14.61
CA ALA A 136 -10.50 6.71 -15.57
C ALA A 136 -11.22 7.94 -15.01
N GLU A 137 -11.28 8.09 -13.69
CA GLU A 137 -12.02 9.15 -13.01
C GLU A 137 -11.15 9.81 -11.93
N PRO A 138 -11.36 11.11 -11.62
CA PRO A 138 -10.66 11.75 -10.54
C PRO A 138 -10.90 11.06 -9.20
N ALA A 139 -9.81 10.76 -8.49
CA ALA A 139 -9.90 10.10 -7.19
C ALA A 139 -10.67 10.97 -6.16
N PRO A 140 -11.66 10.40 -5.43
CA PRO A 140 -12.37 11.11 -4.37
C PRO A 140 -11.44 11.60 -3.26
N HIS A 141 -11.92 12.56 -2.47
CA HIS A 141 -11.15 13.07 -1.32
C HIS A 141 -11.06 12.01 -0.20
N PRO A 142 -9.91 11.85 0.47
CA PRO A 142 -9.79 10.93 1.62
C PRO A 142 -10.69 11.39 2.77
N THR A 143 -11.42 10.45 3.37
CA THR A 143 -12.35 10.74 4.48
C THR A 143 -12.03 9.97 5.75
N ARG A 144 -11.37 8.81 5.64
CA ARG A 144 -11.01 7.96 6.77
C ARG A 144 -9.80 8.50 7.53
N PRO A 145 -9.69 8.22 8.83
CA PRO A 145 -8.59 8.73 9.63
C PRO A 145 -7.27 8.00 9.33
N MET A 146 -6.18 8.62 9.76
CA MET A 146 -4.86 8.00 9.82
C MET A 146 -4.29 8.22 11.22
N HIS A 147 -3.77 7.16 11.83
CA HIS A 147 -3.14 7.18 13.14
C HIS A 147 -1.72 6.66 13.04
N SER A 148 -0.82 7.14 13.89
CA SER A 148 0.52 6.57 14.03
C SER A 148 0.56 5.59 15.20
N ARG A 149 1.28 4.48 15.05
CA ARG A 149 1.48 3.49 16.11
C ARG A 149 2.90 2.96 16.08
N ASP A 150 3.59 3.09 17.21
CA ASP A 150 4.86 2.39 17.42
C ASP A 150 4.59 0.90 17.70
N VAL A 151 5.24 0.04 16.93
CA VAL A 151 5.19 -1.42 17.05
C VAL A 151 6.55 -2.02 17.38
N ILE A 152 7.62 -1.21 17.40
CA ILE A 152 8.99 -1.66 17.68
C ILE A 152 9.11 -2.16 19.12
N GLY A 153 8.46 -1.49 20.08
CA GLY A 153 8.48 -1.95 21.47
C GLY A 153 7.83 -3.32 21.70
N ALA A 154 7.02 -3.80 20.75
CA ALA A 154 6.37 -5.11 20.81
C ALA A 154 7.03 -6.19 19.92
N TYR A 155 7.92 -5.79 19.00
CA TYR A 155 8.64 -6.66 18.06
C TYR A 155 9.81 -7.40 18.72
#